data_AF-A0AA42N6D9-F1
#
_entry.id   AF-A0AA42N6D9-F1
#
_cell.length_a   1.000
_cell.length_b   1.000
_cell.length_c   1.000
_cell.angle_alpha   90.00
_cell.angle_beta   90.00
_cell.angle_gamma   90.00
#
_symmetry.space_group_name_H-M   'P 1'
#
loop_
_entity.id
_entity.type
_entity.pdbx_description
1 polymer ?
#
loop_
_entity_poly.entity_id
_entity_poly.type
_entity_poly.pdbx_seq_one_letter_code
_entity_poly.pdbx_strand_id
1 'polypeptide(L)'
;MARTVDTRWFETYRNVKKTFEEQGPSATMANVAQALNMNQKTLNRIVVAGRYLERCMPDIDPGAVRCSYVHPELLEKIARISPPLAEELLPSALVNQISIAELTQQLDVLRSQSPLLAHAINARSEKRRTAKGLLRDLFSFLAHTPLEFFEAPGGSVLKAAAPNLFQAPNAVVLDQDGKPKAALFCKVGGDSRPASGVAMELYELAVARRHMAPMVWMVFPERSEVLMHLAELSLWLGGSPLHEENWLRLAYFSDFGKRLELNVLFEKDFSELLAEVLADKRRFEPEQFSWAGIAPGEASGTTIIQIGYTPQLPEAKSSRLYSEHLFTAFKDISLIKRLAVEDDLGL
;
A
#
# COMPACT_ATOMS: atom_id res chain seq x y z
N MET A 1 33.73 5.92 -34.97
CA MET A 1 34.20 6.73 -33.82
C MET A 1 33.37 6.36 -32.60
N ALA A 2 33.98 5.82 -31.55
CA ALA A 2 33.26 5.47 -30.32
C ALA A 2 32.78 6.77 -29.66
N ARG A 3 31.47 6.91 -29.43
CA ARG A 3 30.92 8.02 -28.64
C ARG A 3 31.62 8.01 -27.28
N THR A 4 32.10 9.16 -26.82
CA THR A 4 32.56 9.34 -25.44
C THR A 4 31.41 9.03 -24.50
N VAL A 5 31.44 7.85 -23.90
CA VAL A 5 30.44 7.41 -22.92
C VAL A 5 30.79 8.05 -21.58
N ASP A 6 29.84 8.72 -20.96
CA ASP A 6 30.01 9.22 -19.60
C ASP A 6 30.05 8.03 -18.63
N THR A 7 31.24 7.70 -18.15
CA THR A 7 31.53 6.61 -17.20
C THR A 7 31.56 7.11 -15.74
N ARG A 8 31.45 8.42 -15.50
CA ARG A 8 31.48 9.04 -14.16
C ARG A 8 30.30 8.65 -13.30
N TRP A 9 29.28 8.04 -13.89
CA TRP A 9 28.11 7.55 -13.18
C TRP A 9 28.47 6.49 -12.12
N PHE A 10 29.50 5.67 -12.33
CA PHE A 10 29.86 4.62 -11.38
C PHE A 10 30.58 5.20 -10.15
N GLU A 11 31.44 6.20 -10.36
CA GLU A 11 31.99 7.01 -9.26
C GLU A 11 30.89 7.74 -8.49
N THR A 12 29.91 8.30 -9.22
CA THR A 12 28.73 8.93 -8.63
C THR A 12 27.97 7.93 -7.74
N TYR A 13 27.79 6.69 -8.19
CA TYR A 13 27.17 5.64 -7.37
C TYR A 13 27.97 5.32 -6.09
N ARG A 14 29.31 5.26 -6.16
CA ARG A 14 30.16 5.08 -4.98
C ARG A 14 30.04 6.25 -4.00
N ASN A 15 29.97 7.49 -4.52
CA ASN A 15 29.73 8.68 -3.71
C ASN A 15 28.36 8.63 -3.04
N VAL A 16 27.31 8.16 -3.74
CA VAL A 16 25.98 7.94 -3.14
C VAL A 16 26.07 7.01 -1.93
N LYS A 17 26.78 5.88 -2.02
CA LYS A 17 26.96 4.97 -0.88
C LYS A 17 27.61 5.67 0.31
N LYS A 18 28.71 6.38 0.06
CA LYS A 18 29.42 7.14 1.08
C LYS A 18 28.51 8.19 1.74
N THR A 19 27.75 8.95 0.96
CA THR A 19 26.83 9.96 1.50
C THR A 19 25.68 9.34 2.29
N PHE A 20 25.18 8.16 1.89
CA PHE A 20 24.20 7.42 2.70
C PHE A 20 24.79 6.99 4.05
N GLU A 21 26.06 6.55 4.07
CA GLU A 21 26.77 6.18 5.31
C GLU A 21 27.02 7.40 6.21
N GLU A 22 27.46 8.53 5.64
CA GLU A 22 27.73 9.79 6.34
C GLU A 22 26.44 10.40 6.95
N GLN A 23 25.30 10.29 6.27
CA GLN A 23 24.01 10.81 6.75
C GLN A 23 23.29 9.86 7.73
N GLY A 24 23.71 8.60 7.82
CA GLY A 24 23.19 7.64 8.78
C GLY A 24 21.72 7.22 8.57
N PRO A 25 21.02 6.73 9.62
CA PRO A 25 19.70 6.11 9.50
C PRO A 25 18.57 7.01 8.97
N SER A 26 18.75 8.33 9.02
CA SER A 26 17.79 9.32 8.52
C SER A 26 17.99 9.68 7.05
N ALA A 27 19.02 9.13 6.40
CA ALA A 27 19.34 9.41 5.02
C ALA A 27 18.20 8.98 4.07
N THR A 28 17.68 9.95 3.31
CA THR A 28 16.71 9.68 2.24
C THR A 28 17.35 9.93 0.88
N MET A 29 16.82 9.27 -0.16
CA MET A 29 17.31 9.50 -1.53
C MET A 29 17.13 10.97 -1.98
N ALA A 30 16.15 11.69 -1.43
CA ALA A 30 15.96 13.11 -1.71
C ALA A 30 17.10 13.95 -1.11
N ASN A 31 17.45 13.71 0.16
CA ASN A 31 18.52 14.43 0.85
C ASN A 31 19.90 14.12 0.24
N VAL A 32 20.14 12.87 -0.15
CA VAL A 32 21.38 12.47 -0.85
C VAL A 32 21.45 13.09 -2.24
N ALA A 33 20.33 13.14 -2.98
CA ALA A 33 20.28 13.82 -4.28
C ALA A 33 20.55 15.32 -4.16
N GLN A 34 20.02 15.97 -3.13
CA GLN A 34 20.30 17.37 -2.82
C GLN A 34 21.79 17.58 -2.48
N ALA A 35 22.36 16.73 -1.62
CA ALA A 35 23.77 16.83 -1.22
C ALA A 35 24.74 16.66 -2.40
N LEU A 36 24.39 15.81 -3.37
CA LEU A 36 25.18 15.58 -4.58
C LEU A 36 24.82 16.52 -5.74
N ASN A 37 23.88 17.46 -5.54
CA ASN A 37 23.35 18.36 -6.56
C ASN A 37 22.87 17.63 -7.83
N MET A 38 22.10 16.55 -7.65
CA MET A 38 21.61 15.70 -8.73
C MET A 38 20.08 15.61 -8.76
N ASN A 39 19.53 15.39 -9.95
CA ASN A 39 18.12 15.03 -10.07
C ASN A 39 17.87 13.63 -9.44
N GLN A 40 16.94 13.56 -8.49
CA GLN A 40 16.60 12.33 -7.76
C GLN A 40 16.20 11.16 -8.68
N LYS A 41 15.52 11.43 -9.80
CA LYS A 41 15.11 10.39 -10.77
C LYS A 41 16.35 9.77 -11.44
N THR A 42 17.30 10.60 -11.85
CA THR A 42 18.57 10.13 -12.43
C THR A 42 19.41 9.38 -11.40
N LEU A 43 19.49 9.91 -10.16
CA LEU A 43 20.21 9.27 -9.07
C LEU A 43 19.67 7.87 -8.75
N ASN A 44 18.35 7.71 -8.70
CA ASN A 44 17.72 6.41 -8.50
C ASN A 44 18.13 5.39 -9.57
N ARG A 45 18.20 5.80 -10.85
CA ARG A 45 18.60 4.92 -11.95
C ARG A 45 20.08 4.52 -11.83
N ILE A 46 20.95 5.46 -11.47
CA ILE A 46 22.37 5.23 -11.17
C ILE A 46 22.53 4.23 -10.03
N VAL A 47 21.75 4.37 -8.95
CA VAL A 47 21.79 3.45 -7.80
C VAL A 47 21.33 2.05 -8.17
N VAL A 48 20.30 1.90 -9.00
CA VAL A 48 19.85 0.60 -9.51
C VAL A 48 20.97 -0.07 -10.33
N ALA A 49 21.54 0.67 -11.28
CA ALA A 49 22.64 0.19 -12.12
C ALA A 49 23.86 -0.24 -11.29
N GLY A 50 24.28 0.61 -10.33
CA GLY A 50 25.42 0.34 -9.47
C GLY A 50 25.23 -0.86 -8.55
N ARG A 51 24.05 -0.99 -7.91
CA ARG A 51 23.73 -2.14 -7.06
C ARG A 51 23.66 -3.45 -7.82
N TYR A 52 23.24 -3.40 -9.09
CA TYR A 52 23.26 -4.58 -9.95
C TYR A 52 24.72 -5.00 -10.24
N LEU A 53 25.59 -4.06 -10.62
CA LEU A 53 27.00 -4.35 -10.85
C LEU A 53 27.71 -4.88 -9.61
N GLU A 54 27.53 -4.27 -8.42
CA GLU A 54 28.15 -4.77 -7.18
C GLU A 54 27.67 -6.19 -6.83
N ARG A 55 26.42 -6.54 -7.16
CA ARG A 55 25.92 -7.90 -6.90
C ARG A 55 26.57 -8.93 -7.81
N CYS A 56 26.76 -8.58 -9.09
CA CYS A 56 27.35 -9.47 -10.07
C CYS A 56 28.88 -9.53 -9.96
N MET A 57 29.51 -8.42 -9.58
CA MET A 57 30.96 -8.26 -9.46
C MET A 57 31.28 -7.35 -8.26
N PRO A 58 31.36 -7.92 -7.04
CA PRO A 58 31.60 -7.15 -5.80
C PRO A 58 32.90 -6.34 -5.82
N ASP A 59 33.93 -6.84 -6.50
CA ASP A 59 35.27 -6.26 -6.56
C ASP A 59 35.58 -5.58 -7.91
N ILE A 60 34.55 -5.05 -8.60
CA ILE A 60 34.74 -4.42 -9.90
C ILE A 60 35.63 -3.17 -9.80
N ASP A 61 36.70 -3.17 -10.59
CA ASP A 61 37.52 -1.98 -10.82
C ASP A 61 36.68 -0.90 -11.56
N PRO A 62 36.56 0.33 -11.03
CA PRO A 62 35.90 1.42 -11.75
C PRO A 62 36.43 1.65 -13.17
N GLY A 63 37.72 1.39 -13.40
CA GLY A 63 38.34 1.49 -14.74
C GLY A 63 37.82 0.48 -15.76
N ALA A 64 37.19 -0.60 -15.29
CA ALA A 64 36.56 -1.62 -16.12
C ALA A 64 35.15 -1.24 -16.59
N VAL A 65 34.50 -0.25 -15.95
CA VAL A 65 33.15 0.20 -16.32
C VAL A 65 33.24 1.26 -17.42
N ARG A 66 33.12 0.82 -18.67
CA ARG A 66 33.24 1.66 -19.87
C ARG A 66 31.90 1.90 -20.58
N CYS A 67 30.80 1.69 -19.87
CA CYS A 67 29.45 1.83 -20.38
C CYS A 67 28.65 2.90 -19.62
N SER A 68 27.51 3.29 -20.17
CA SER A 68 26.55 4.18 -19.49
C SER A 68 25.75 3.38 -18.45
N TYR A 69 25.31 4.04 -17.37
CA TYR A 69 24.42 3.46 -16.34
C TYR A 69 23.16 2.82 -16.91
N VAL A 70 22.74 3.20 -18.12
CA VAL A 70 21.58 2.61 -18.80
C VAL A 70 21.82 1.13 -19.14
N HIS A 71 23.05 0.70 -19.45
CA HIS A 71 23.30 -0.71 -19.76
C HIS A 71 23.08 -1.61 -18.54
N PRO A 72 23.71 -1.36 -17.37
CA PRO A 72 23.45 -2.18 -16.20
C PRO A 72 22.02 -2.01 -15.67
N GLU A 73 21.37 -0.85 -15.86
CA GLU A 73 19.94 -0.70 -15.54
C GLU A 73 19.06 -1.63 -16.39
N LEU A 74 19.34 -1.78 -17.68
CA LEU A 74 18.62 -2.70 -18.57
C LEU A 74 18.95 -4.16 -18.24
N LEU A 75 20.21 -4.48 -17.99
CA LEU A 75 20.62 -5.82 -17.55
C LEU A 75 19.97 -6.21 -16.23
N GLU A 76 19.80 -5.29 -15.29
CA GLU A 76 19.05 -5.56 -14.05
C GLU A 76 17.60 -5.96 -14.34
N LYS A 77 16.95 -5.33 -15.32
CA LYS A 77 15.58 -5.67 -15.75
C LYS A 77 15.54 -7.03 -16.46
N ILE A 78 16.52 -7.31 -17.32
CA ILE A 78 16.68 -8.62 -17.99
C ILE A 78 16.88 -9.71 -16.93
N ALA A 79 17.77 -9.48 -15.95
CA ALA A 79 18.09 -10.44 -14.89
C ALA A 79 16.89 -10.82 -14.02
N ARG A 80 15.88 -9.94 -13.90
CA ARG A 80 14.63 -10.27 -13.19
C ARG A 80 13.78 -11.30 -13.94
N ILE A 81 13.91 -11.39 -15.26
CA ILE A 81 13.16 -12.31 -16.11
C ILE A 81 14.00 -13.54 -16.45
N SER A 82 15.24 -13.32 -16.90
CA SER A 82 16.23 -14.34 -17.24
C SER A 82 17.59 -13.95 -16.66
N PRO A 83 17.92 -14.41 -15.43
CA PRO A 83 19.25 -14.24 -14.85
C PRO A 83 20.38 -14.76 -15.75
N PRO A 84 20.30 -15.96 -16.37
CA PRO A 84 21.38 -16.50 -17.20
C PRO A 84 21.72 -15.61 -18.39
N LEU A 85 20.71 -15.07 -19.08
CA LEU A 85 20.92 -14.19 -20.22
C LEU A 85 21.55 -12.85 -19.79
N ALA A 86 21.16 -12.31 -18.63
CA ALA A 86 21.78 -11.09 -18.13
C ALA A 86 23.26 -11.30 -17.78
N GLU A 87 23.61 -12.47 -17.24
CA GLU A 87 24.99 -12.86 -16.93
C GLU A 87 25.83 -13.01 -18.21
N GLU A 88 25.27 -13.63 -19.25
CA GLU A 88 25.92 -13.77 -20.57
C GLU A 88 26.20 -12.40 -21.22
N LEU A 89 25.25 -11.45 -21.13
CA LEU A 89 25.36 -10.14 -21.78
C LEU A 89 26.21 -9.14 -21.00
N LEU A 90 26.49 -9.40 -19.72
CA LEU A 90 27.16 -8.47 -18.82
C LEU A 90 28.58 -8.08 -19.28
N PRO A 91 29.49 -8.99 -19.68
CA PRO A 91 30.84 -8.62 -20.12
C PRO A 91 30.81 -7.66 -21.31
N SER A 92 30.00 -7.95 -22.33
CA SER A 92 29.84 -7.11 -23.53
C SER A 92 29.22 -5.75 -23.21
N ALA A 93 28.30 -5.69 -22.25
CA ALA A 93 27.68 -4.44 -21.82
C ALA A 93 28.65 -3.53 -21.07
N LEU A 94 29.53 -4.07 -20.22
CA LEU A 94 30.50 -3.27 -19.44
C LEU A 94 31.47 -2.50 -20.33
N VAL A 95 31.87 -3.10 -21.44
CA VAL A 95 32.77 -2.48 -22.43
C VAL A 95 32.03 -1.78 -23.57
N ASN A 96 30.72 -1.58 -23.44
CA ASN A 96 29.87 -0.87 -24.42
C ASN A 96 29.95 -1.51 -25.83
N GLN A 97 30.07 -2.84 -25.90
CA GLN A 97 30.07 -3.62 -27.14
C GLN A 97 28.66 -4.05 -27.57
N ILE A 98 27.73 -4.20 -26.61
CA ILE A 98 26.30 -4.31 -26.88
C ILE A 98 25.64 -2.95 -26.68
N SER A 99 24.77 -2.58 -27.62
CA SER A 99 24.07 -1.31 -27.58
C SER A 99 22.86 -1.33 -26.64
N ILE A 100 22.46 -0.16 -26.16
CA ILE A 100 21.22 0.05 -25.40
C ILE A 100 19.99 -0.44 -26.19
N ALA A 101 20.00 -0.26 -27.52
CA ALA A 101 18.91 -0.68 -28.38
C ALA A 101 18.78 -2.21 -28.42
N GLU A 102 19.88 -2.94 -28.55
CA GLU A 102 19.90 -4.40 -28.52
C GLU A 102 19.46 -4.93 -27.14
N LEU A 103 19.95 -4.35 -26.04
CA LEU A 103 19.49 -4.72 -24.70
C LEU A 103 17.99 -4.47 -24.51
N THR A 104 17.46 -3.37 -25.08
CA THR A 104 16.03 -3.07 -25.04
C THR A 104 15.23 -4.10 -25.82
N GLN A 105 15.68 -4.45 -27.02
CA GLN A 105 15.04 -5.48 -27.85
C GLN A 105 15.02 -6.84 -27.14
N GLN A 106 16.13 -7.26 -26.52
CA GLN A 106 16.21 -8.49 -25.75
C GLN A 106 15.20 -8.48 -24.58
N LEU A 107 15.10 -7.36 -23.86
CA LEU A 107 14.13 -7.20 -22.78
C LEU A 107 12.68 -7.31 -23.27
N ASP A 108 12.37 -6.73 -24.44
CA ASP A 108 11.02 -6.78 -25.01
C ASP A 108 10.67 -8.18 -25.52
N VAL A 109 11.62 -8.90 -26.13
CA VAL A 109 11.45 -10.31 -26.51
C VAL A 109 11.14 -11.15 -25.28
N LEU A 110 11.90 -11.03 -24.19
CA LEU A 110 11.65 -11.76 -22.94
C LEU A 110 10.26 -11.46 -22.36
N ARG A 111 9.82 -10.20 -22.41
CA ARG A 111 8.49 -9.80 -21.95
C ARG A 111 7.38 -10.43 -22.78
N SER A 112 7.55 -10.52 -24.10
CA SER A 112 6.59 -11.19 -24.99
C SER A 112 6.55 -12.70 -24.80
N GLN A 113 7.68 -13.34 -24.49
CA GLN A 113 7.79 -14.78 -24.27
C GLN A 113 7.32 -15.23 -22.89
N SER A 114 7.25 -14.31 -21.91
CA SER A 114 6.77 -14.61 -20.56
C SER A 114 5.85 -13.51 -20.02
N PRO A 115 4.63 -13.35 -20.56
CA PRO A 115 3.71 -12.28 -20.18
C PRO A 115 3.33 -12.33 -18.70
N LEU A 116 3.13 -13.52 -18.14
CA LEU A 116 2.75 -13.72 -16.73
C LEU A 116 3.87 -13.30 -15.75
N LEU A 117 5.13 -13.64 -16.08
CA LEU A 117 6.29 -13.27 -15.24
C LEU A 117 6.59 -11.77 -15.34
N ALA A 118 6.49 -11.20 -16.55
CA ALA A 118 6.60 -9.77 -16.78
C ALA A 118 5.50 -8.99 -16.03
N HIS A 119 4.26 -9.48 -16.07
CA HIS A 119 3.15 -8.94 -15.27
C HIS A 119 3.43 -9.07 -13.78
N ALA A 120 3.91 -10.21 -13.28
CA ALA A 120 4.19 -10.39 -11.86
C ALA A 120 5.31 -9.46 -11.33
N ILE A 121 6.36 -9.23 -12.12
CA ILE A 121 7.47 -8.34 -11.76
C ILE A 121 7.03 -6.88 -11.81
N ASN A 122 6.30 -6.48 -12.85
CA ASN A 122 5.73 -5.13 -12.96
C ASN A 122 4.72 -4.89 -11.84
N ALA A 123 3.77 -5.81 -11.61
CA ALA A 123 2.79 -5.74 -10.53
C ALA A 123 3.43 -5.70 -9.15
N ARG A 124 4.54 -6.43 -8.89
CA ARG A 124 5.26 -6.35 -7.60
C ARG A 124 5.97 -5.00 -7.42
N SER A 125 6.53 -4.43 -8.49
CA SER A 125 7.17 -3.11 -8.46
C SER A 125 6.15 -1.98 -8.31
N GLU A 126 4.99 -2.13 -8.95
CA GLU A 126 3.84 -1.25 -8.89
C GLU A 126 3.18 -1.32 -7.51
N LYS A 127 2.89 -2.51 -6.97
CA LYS A 127 2.42 -2.70 -5.59
C LYS A 127 3.34 -2.10 -4.54
N ARG A 128 4.67 -2.23 -4.68
CA ARG A 128 5.62 -1.57 -3.76
C ARG A 128 5.58 -0.05 -3.90
N ARG A 129 5.33 0.48 -5.09
CA ARG A 129 5.16 1.91 -5.35
C ARG A 129 3.82 2.41 -4.80
N THR A 130 2.73 1.65 -4.98
CA THR A 130 1.40 1.90 -4.45
C THR A 130 1.40 1.85 -2.92
N ALA A 131 2.03 0.85 -2.29
CA ALA A 131 2.10 0.76 -0.84
C ALA A 131 2.95 1.88 -0.20
N LYS A 132 4.08 2.25 -0.82
CA LYS A 132 4.88 3.40 -0.38
C LYS A 132 4.16 4.74 -0.64
N GLY A 133 3.46 4.85 -1.76
CA GLY A 133 2.60 5.98 -2.10
C GLY A 133 1.50 6.14 -1.05
N LEU A 134 0.76 5.08 -0.78
CA LEU A 134 -0.31 5.02 0.22
C LEU A 134 0.14 5.46 1.61
N LEU A 135 1.32 5.00 2.08
CA LEU A 135 1.86 5.45 3.36
C LEU A 135 2.19 6.95 3.38
N ARG A 136 2.81 7.45 2.31
CA ARG A 136 3.10 8.87 2.16
C ARG A 136 1.81 9.68 2.15
N ASP A 137 0.82 9.20 1.41
CA ASP A 137 -0.47 9.85 1.23
C ASP A 137 -1.26 9.89 2.55
N LEU A 138 -1.27 8.78 3.30
CA LEU A 138 -1.82 8.73 4.67
C LEU A 138 -1.10 9.71 5.60
N PHE A 139 0.22 9.74 5.60
CA PHE A 139 0.96 10.65 6.49
C PHE A 139 0.81 12.12 6.09
N SER A 140 0.59 12.40 4.81
CA SER A 140 0.23 13.72 4.32
C SER A 140 -1.18 14.11 4.79
N PHE A 141 -2.15 13.19 4.70
CA PHE A 141 -3.50 13.38 5.23
C PHE A 141 -3.46 13.68 6.74
N LEU A 142 -2.83 12.82 7.54
CA LEU A 142 -2.73 12.98 8.99
C LEU A 142 -2.02 14.27 9.44
N ALA A 143 -1.21 14.89 8.58
CA ALA A 143 -0.55 16.16 8.90
C ALA A 143 -1.47 17.38 8.72
N HIS A 144 -2.55 17.25 7.95
CA HIS A 144 -3.45 18.35 7.58
C HIS A 144 -4.90 18.14 8.01
N THR A 145 -5.25 16.93 8.47
CA THR A 145 -6.59 16.59 8.95
C THR A 145 -6.72 16.84 10.46
N PRO A 146 -7.76 17.55 10.92
CA PRO A 146 -8.09 17.66 12.33
C PRO A 146 -8.34 16.27 12.96
N LEU A 147 -7.82 16.02 14.15
CA LEU A 147 -7.92 14.70 14.80
C LEU A 147 -9.31 14.40 15.38
N GLU A 148 -10.20 15.39 15.38
CA GLU A 148 -11.65 15.22 15.56
C GLU A 148 -12.21 14.15 14.61
N PHE A 149 -11.67 14.04 13.39
CA PHE A 149 -12.03 13.00 12.43
C PHE A 149 -11.83 11.57 12.97
N PHE A 150 -10.85 11.40 13.86
CA PHE A 150 -10.54 10.14 14.53
C PHE A 150 -11.07 10.10 15.97
N GLU A 151 -12.02 10.98 16.32
CA GLU A 151 -12.58 11.11 17.67
C GLU A 151 -11.52 11.40 18.74
N ALA A 152 -10.46 12.13 18.35
CA ALA A 152 -9.31 12.46 19.18
C ALA A 152 -9.01 13.97 19.14
N PRO A 153 -9.98 14.86 19.49
CA PRO A 153 -9.76 16.30 19.47
C PRO A 153 -8.54 16.69 20.30
N GLY A 154 -7.67 17.56 19.79
CA GLY A 154 -6.43 17.98 20.47
C GLY A 154 -5.41 16.87 20.73
N GLY A 155 -5.59 15.70 20.14
CA GLY A 155 -4.71 14.54 20.28
C GLY A 155 -3.40 14.65 19.52
N SER A 156 -2.76 13.50 19.29
CA SER A 156 -1.52 13.41 18.50
C SER A 156 -1.45 12.14 17.66
N VAL A 157 -0.48 12.09 16.73
CA VAL A 157 -0.29 10.93 15.84
C VAL A 157 1.11 10.35 16.06
N LEU A 158 1.17 9.07 16.42
CA LEU A 158 2.41 8.29 16.42
C LEU A 158 2.56 7.57 15.09
N LYS A 159 3.66 7.84 14.38
CA LYS A 159 4.00 7.18 13.11
C LYS A 159 4.99 6.06 13.36
N ALA A 160 4.79 4.89 12.73
CA ALA A 160 5.74 3.80 12.84
C ALA A 160 7.09 4.18 12.19
N ALA A 161 8.20 4.03 12.92
CA ALA A 161 9.54 4.35 12.44
C ALA A 161 10.01 3.43 11.30
N ALA A 162 9.60 2.16 11.33
CA ALA A 162 9.85 1.18 10.28
C ALA A 162 8.53 0.42 9.97
N PRO A 163 7.64 1.00 9.15
CA PRO A 163 6.32 0.43 8.91
C PRO A 163 6.45 -0.93 8.22
N ASN A 164 6.28 -2.02 8.98
CA ASN A 164 5.99 -3.33 8.41
C ASN A 164 4.51 -3.32 7.97
N LEU A 165 4.28 -3.17 6.66
CA LEU A 165 2.96 -3.12 6.03
C LEU A 165 2.05 -4.30 6.39
N PHE A 166 2.59 -5.40 6.92
CA PHE A 166 1.84 -6.64 7.05
C PHE A 166 1.26 -6.90 8.44
N GLN A 167 1.91 -6.48 9.54
CA GLN A 167 1.55 -7.00 10.88
C GLN A 167 1.30 -5.95 11.97
N ALA A 168 1.81 -4.73 11.82
CA ALA A 168 1.71 -3.67 12.82
C ALA A 168 1.01 -2.43 12.25
N PRO A 169 0.37 -1.60 13.09
CA PRO A 169 -0.17 -0.32 12.64
C PRO A 169 0.92 0.55 12.02
N ASN A 170 0.57 1.25 10.95
CA ASN A 170 1.45 2.22 10.31
C ASN A 170 1.42 3.58 11.03
N ALA A 171 0.28 3.89 11.66
CA ALA A 171 0.13 4.99 12.58
C ALA A 171 -0.86 4.63 13.70
N VAL A 172 -0.75 5.32 14.83
CA VAL A 172 -1.72 5.29 15.92
C VAL A 172 -2.11 6.74 16.24
N VAL A 173 -3.40 7.02 16.28
CA VAL A 173 -3.93 8.30 16.76
C VAL A 173 -4.19 8.17 18.26
N LEU A 174 -3.66 9.12 19.03
CA LEU A 174 -3.82 9.23 20.46
C LEU A 174 -4.74 10.41 20.79
N ASP A 175 -5.51 10.31 21.87
CA ASP A 175 -6.21 11.45 22.44
C ASP A 175 -5.26 12.41 23.21
N GLN A 176 -5.83 13.44 23.83
CA GLN A 176 -5.10 14.46 24.60
C GLN A 176 -4.35 13.86 25.80
N ASP A 177 -4.85 12.74 26.34
CA ASP A 177 -4.25 12.02 27.47
C ASP A 177 -3.18 11.02 27.01
N GLY A 178 -2.93 10.93 25.70
CA GLY A 178 -1.99 9.98 25.11
C GLY A 178 -2.54 8.56 24.98
N LYS A 179 -3.85 8.34 25.14
CA LYS A 179 -4.46 7.00 24.99
C LYS A 179 -4.77 6.70 23.52
N PRO A 180 -4.53 5.48 23.04
CA PRO A 180 -4.88 5.09 21.67
C PRO A 180 -6.38 5.20 21.39
N LYS A 181 -6.73 5.96 20.35
CA LYS A 181 -8.09 6.08 19.81
C LYS A 181 -8.27 5.26 18.54
N ALA A 182 -7.30 5.34 17.63
CA ALA A 182 -7.33 4.62 16.36
C ALA A 182 -5.98 4.00 16.00
N ALA A 183 -5.99 2.76 15.51
CA ALA A 183 -4.84 2.10 14.91
C ALA A 183 -5.05 1.99 13.39
N LEU A 184 -4.13 2.59 12.61
CA LEU A 184 -4.26 2.72 11.16
C LEU A 184 -3.33 1.75 10.43
N PHE A 185 -3.90 0.96 9.52
CA PHE A 185 -3.21 -0.04 8.72
C PHE A 185 -3.38 0.28 7.23
N CYS A 186 -2.29 0.58 6.55
CA CYS A 186 -2.26 0.72 5.09
C CYS A 186 -2.18 -0.66 4.44
N LYS A 187 -3.19 -1.03 3.65
CA LYS A 187 -3.28 -2.31 2.95
C LYS A 187 -3.45 -2.09 1.46
N VAL A 188 -2.80 -2.94 0.67
CA VAL A 188 -2.94 -2.97 -0.79
C VAL A 188 -3.63 -4.27 -1.18
N GLY A 189 -4.65 -4.16 -2.04
CA GLY A 189 -5.25 -5.33 -2.69
C GLY A 189 -4.20 -6.07 -3.51
N GLY A 190 -4.14 -7.39 -3.37
CA GLY A 190 -3.12 -8.18 -4.06
C GLY A 190 -3.69 -8.91 -5.26
N ASP A 191 -3.41 -8.45 -6.49
CA ASP A 191 -3.82 -9.11 -7.77
C ASP A 191 -3.38 -10.57 -7.96
N SER A 192 -2.51 -11.10 -7.09
CA SER A 192 -1.99 -12.47 -7.20
C SER A 192 -2.73 -13.47 -6.31
N ARG A 193 -3.70 -13.02 -5.49
CA ARG A 193 -4.51 -13.86 -4.60
C ARG A 193 -5.98 -13.48 -4.75
N PRO A 194 -6.92 -14.43 -4.59
CA PRO A 194 -8.35 -14.12 -4.59
C PRO A 194 -8.70 -13.04 -3.56
N ALA A 195 -9.56 -12.09 -3.94
CA ALA A 195 -9.91 -10.95 -3.08
C ALA A 195 -10.53 -11.39 -1.75
N SER A 196 -11.37 -12.44 -1.78
CA SER A 196 -11.99 -13.06 -0.62
C SER A 196 -10.98 -13.58 0.41
N GLY A 197 -9.96 -14.32 -0.03
CA GLY A 197 -8.91 -14.83 0.85
C GLY A 197 -8.08 -13.72 1.49
N VAL A 198 -7.76 -12.67 0.72
CA VAL A 198 -7.06 -11.50 1.27
C VAL A 198 -7.93 -10.75 2.28
N ALA A 199 -9.22 -10.59 2.00
CA ALA A 199 -10.14 -9.93 2.92
C ALA A 199 -10.26 -10.68 4.26
N MET A 200 -10.30 -12.02 4.24
CA MET A 200 -10.32 -12.84 5.47
C MET A 200 -9.06 -12.62 6.32
N GLU A 201 -7.86 -12.69 5.71
CA GLU A 201 -6.59 -12.42 6.40
C GLU A 201 -6.55 -11.00 7.01
N LEU A 202 -7.12 -10.01 6.32
CA LEU A 202 -7.20 -8.64 6.83
C LEU A 202 -8.19 -8.50 7.98
N TYR A 203 -9.33 -9.20 7.92
CA TYR A 203 -10.30 -9.23 9.01
C TYR A 203 -9.71 -9.88 10.27
N GLU A 204 -9.07 -11.03 10.14
CA GLU A 204 -8.35 -11.70 11.24
C GLU A 204 -7.28 -10.81 11.86
N LEU A 205 -6.51 -10.11 11.02
CA LEU A 205 -5.54 -9.12 11.49
C LEU A 205 -6.23 -8.01 12.29
N ALA A 206 -7.36 -7.49 11.79
CA ALA A 206 -8.09 -6.42 12.46
C ALA A 206 -8.57 -6.88 13.85
N VAL A 207 -9.16 -8.07 13.93
CA VAL A 207 -9.60 -8.69 15.19
C VAL A 207 -8.42 -8.89 16.15
N ALA A 208 -7.32 -9.47 15.67
CA ALA A 208 -6.12 -9.70 16.48
C ALA A 208 -5.50 -8.41 17.03
N ARG A 209 -5.80 -7.25 16.43
CA ARG A 209 -5.28 -5.94 16.81
C ARG A 209 -6.32 -5.04 17.50
N ARG A 210 -7.56 -5.53 17.69
CA ARG A 210 -8.65 -4.80 18.36
C ARG A 210 -8.29 -4.32 19.76
N HIS A 211 -7.43 -5.04 20.48
CA HIS A 211 -6.99 -4.64 21.82
C HIS A 211 -6.06 -3.41 21.84
N MET A 212 -5.51 -3.00 20.69
CA MET A 212 -4.54 -1.89 20.63
C MET A 212 -5.20 -0.52 20.69
N ALA A 213 -6.43 -0.39 20.18
CA ALA A 213 -7.19 0.85 20.14
C ALA A 213 -8.68 0.52 19.97
N PRO A 214 -9.61 1.37 20.46
CA PRO A 214 -11.05 1.20 20.23
C PRO A 214 -11.42 1.07 18.75
N MET A 215 -10.70 1.79 17.89
CA MET A 215 -10.93 1.83 16.45
C MET A 215 -9.75 1.22 15.67
N VAL A 216 -10.05 0.31 14.75
CA VAL A 216 -9.11 -0.21 13.76
C VAL A 216 -9.48 0.32 12.39
N TRP A 217 -8.52 0.99 11.74
CA TRP A 217 -8.71 1.58 10.42
C TRP A 217 -7.91 0.80 9.38
N MET A 218 -8.59 0.26 8.38
CA MET A 218 -7.96 -0.34 7.20
C MET A 218 -8.05 0.65 6.04
N VAL A 219 -6.90 1.18 5.65
CA VAL A 219 -6.76 2.24 4.63
C VAL A 219 -6.21 1.64 3.35
N PHE A 220 -6.93 1.83 2.25
CA PHE A 220 -6.63 1.31 0.92
C PHE A 220 -6.25 2.45 -0.04
N PRO A 221 -5.49 2.16 -1.11
CA PRO A 221 -5.12 3.17 -2.09
C PRO A 221 -6.29 3.58 -2.99
N GLU A 222 -7.31 2.74 -3.11
CA GLU A 222 -8.49 2.93 -3.96
C GLU A 222 -9.63 2.02 -3.48
N ARG A 223 -10.83 2.23 -4.04
CA ARG A 223 -12.01 1.36 -3.80
C ARG A 223 -11.83 0.01 -4.51
N SER A 224 -11.06 -0.87 -3.89
CA SER A 224 -10.72 -2.19 -4.43
C SER A 224 -11.74 -3.27 -4.07
N GLU A 225 -11.75 -4.37 -4.84
CA GLU A 225 -12.57 -5.55 -4.51
C GLU A 225 -12.21 -6.15 -3.14
N VAL A 226 -10.94 -6.12 -2.73
CA VAL A 226 -10.54 -6.57 -1.39
C VAL A 226 -11.19 -5.74 -0.30
N LEU A 227 -11.30 -4.42 -0.48
CA LEU A 227 -12.00 -3.52 0.45
C LEU A 227 -13.49 -3.86 0.50
N MET A 228 -14.14 -4.10 -0.64
CA MET A 228 -15.56 -4.44 -0.68
C MET A 228 -15.85 -5.81 -0.06
N HIS A 229 -14.98 -6.80 -0.28
CA HIS A 229 -15.06 -8.10 0.39
C HIS A 229 -14.87 -7.94 1.91
N LEU A 230 -13.91 -7.14 2.36
CA LEU A 230 -13.70 -6.89 3.78
C LEU A 230 -14.89 -6.16 4.43
N ALA A 231 -15.53 -5.24 3.70
CA ALA A 231 -16.76 -4.59 4.13
C ALA A 231 -17.87 -5.62 4.35
N GLU A 232 -18.10 -6.50 3.36
CA GLU A 232 -19.09 -7.57 3.48
C GLU A 232 -18.77 -8.54 4.63
N LEU A 233 -17.50 -8.94 4.80
CA LEU A 233 -17.09 -9.75 5.95
C LEU A 233 -17.45 -9.10 7.28
N SER A 234 -17.25 -7.79 7.42
CA SER A 234 -17.56 -7.07 8.65
C SER A 234 -19.06 -6.90 8.91
N LEU A 235 -19.91 -7.01 7.87
CA LEU A 235 -21.36 -7.13 8.05
C LEU A 235 -21.73 -8.47 8.69
N TRP A 236 -21.06 -9.55 8.30
CA TRP A 236 -21.36 -10.90 8.77
C TRP A 236 -20.72 -11.25 10.11
N LEU A 237 -19.47 -10.83 10.30
CA LEU A 237 -18.63 -11.25 11.43
C LEU A 237 -18.51 -10.17 12.51
N GLY A 238 -19.07 -8.98 12.28
CA GLY A 238 -19.06 -7.86 13.22
C GLY A 238 -18.03 -6.77 12.93
N GLY A 239 -18.18 -5.65 13.63
CA GLY A 239 -17.27 -4.50 13.57
C GLY A 239 -17.62 -3.44 12.54
N SER A 240 -18.55 -3.69 11.63
CA SER A 240 -19.01 -2.67 10.68
C SER A 240 -19.72 -1.49 11.38
N PRO A 241 -19.86 -0.33 10.72
CA PRO A 241 -20.64 0.81 11.21
C PRO A 241 -22.10 0.50 11.57
N LEU A 242 -22.69 -0.58 11.04
CA LEU A 242 -24.06 -0.99 11.39
C LEU A 242 -24.17 -1.74 12.73
N HIS A 243 -23.05 -2.25 13.27
CA HIS A 243 -23.04 -2.93 14.56
C HIS A 243 -22.96 -1.93 15.72
N GLU A 244 -23.52 -2.31 16.87
CA GLU A 244 -23.37 -1.52 18.10
C GLU A 244 -21.89 -1.43 18.53
N GLU A 245 -21.14 -2.52 18.38
CA GLU A 245 -19.69 -2.55 18.53
C GLU A 245 -18.99 -2.20 17.21
N ASN A 246 -19.10 -0.95 16.75
CA ASN A 246 -18.53 -0.50 15.47
C ASN A 246 -17.02 -0.21 15.52
N TRP A 247 -16.18 -1.23 15.71
CA TRP A 247 -14.73 -1.02 15.91
C TRP A 247 -13.90 -0.98 14.62
N LEU A 248 -14.43 -1.39 13.46
CA LEU A 248 -13.69 -1.42 12.18
C LEU A 248 -14.11 -0.24 11.28
N ARG A 249 -13.13 0.51 10.76
CA ARG A 249 -13.33 1.57 9.76
C ARG A 249 -12.56 1.21 8.50
N LEU A 250 -13.26 1.24 7.36
CA LEU A 250 -12.70 0.94 6.05
C LEU A 250 -12.61 2.23 5.26
N ALA A 251 -11.42 2.56 4.79
CA ALA A 251 -11.16 3.82 4.11
C ALA A 251 -10.35 3.61 2.83
N TYR A 252 -10.52 4.48 1.85
CA TYR A 252 -9.75 4.46 0.62
C TYR A 252 -9.51 5.87 0.08
N PHE A 253 -8.38 6.04 -0.61
CA PHE A 253 -8.12 7.29 -1.31
C PHE A 253 -8.84 7.36 -2.66
N SER A 254 -9.32 8.55 -3.03
CA SER A 254 -9.75 8.88 -4.40
C SER A 254 -9.08 10.15 -4.88
N ASP A 255 -8.75 10.22 -6.17
CA ASP A 255 -8.26 11.44 -6.81
C ASP A 255 -9.45 12.23 -7.36
N PHE A 256 -9.71 13.40 -6.78
CA PHE A 256 -10.68 14.36 -7.28
C PHE A 256 -9.96 15.57 -7.88
N GLY A 257 -9.59 15.45 -9.15
CA GLY A 257 -9.17 16.59 -9.96
C GLY A 257 -8.01 17.41 -9.36
N LYS A 258 -6.98 16.73 -8.81
CA LYS A 258 -5.77 17.25 -8.11
C LYS A 258 -5.81 17.25 -6.58
N ARG A 259 -6.87 16.75 -5.95
CA ARG A 259 -6.95 16.57 -4.49
C ARG A 259 -7.14 15.11 -4.16
N LEU A 260 -6.31 14.60 -3.25
CA LEU A 260 -6.44 13.26 -2.71
C LEU A 260 -7.39 13.31 -1.51
N GLU A 261 -8.52 12.61 -1.60
CA GLU A 261 -9.52 12.56 -0.54
C GLU A 261 -9.55 11.17 0.09
N LEU A 262 -9.64 11.10 1.43
CA LEU A 262 -9.81 9.84 2.14
C LEU A 262 -11.30 9.60 2.35
N ASN A 263 -11.87 8.70 1.57
CA ASN A 263 -13.25 8.26 1.72
C ASN A 263 -13.30 7.17 2.77
N VAL A 264 -14.34 7.17 3.59
CA VAL A 264 -14.56 6.13 4.60
C VAL A 264 -15.94 5.55 4.35
N LEU A 265 -16.05 4.22 4.40
CA LEU A 265 -17.33 3.54 4.31
C LEU A 265 -18.06 3.70 5.65
N PHE A 266 -19.18 4.41 5.62
CA PHE A 266 -20.01 4.68 6.79
C PHE A 266 -21.34 3.92 6.70
N GLU A 267 -22.26 4.18 7.64
CA GLU A 267 -23.52 3.44 7.79
C GLU A 267 -24.33 3.40 6.49
N LYS A 268 -24.33 4.49 5.71
CA LYS A 268 -25.03 4.50 4.42
C LYS A 268 -24.42 3.53 3.42
N ASP A 269 -23.09 3.55 3.23
CA ASP A 269 -22.39 2.63 2.33
C ASP A 269 -22.63 1.16 2.74
N PHE A 270 -22.62 0.91 4.04
CA PHE A 270 -22.87 -0.42 4.58
C PHE A 270 -24.34 -0.84 4.46
N SER A 271 -25.29 0.09 4.51
CA SER A 271 -26.71 -0.18 4.27
C SER A 271 -26.98 -0.51 2.80
N GLU A 272 -26.31 0.20 1.88
CA GLU A 272 -26.36 -0.10 0.44
C GLU A 272 -25.74 -1.46 0.15
N LEU A 273 -24.57 -1.74 0.72
CA LEU A 273 -23.92 -3.05 0.62
C LEU A 273 -24.79 -4.17 1.19
N LEU A 274 -25.46 -3.92 2.31
CA LEU A 274 -26.39 -4.86 2.92
C LEU A 274 -27.57 -5.18 2.01
N ALA A 275 -28.15 -4.17 1.37
CA ALA A 275 -29.22 -4.34 0.39
C ALA A 275 -28.75 -5.14 -0.83
N GLU A 276 -27.52 -4.94 -1.31
CA GLU A 276 -26.92 -5.77 -2.37
C GLU A 276 -26.83 -7.25 -1.95
N VAL A 277 -26.33 -7.50 -0.74
CA VAL A 277 -26.19 -8.85 -0.18
C VAL A 277 -27.54 -9.55 -0.04
N LEU A 278 -28.56 -8.85 0.47
CA LEU A 278 -29.93 -9.36 0.59
C LEU A 278 -30.59 -9.60 -0.78
N ALA A 279 -30.15 -8.90 -1.82
CA ALA A 279 -30.58 -9.09 -3.21
C ALA A 279 -29.74 -10.13 -3.98
N ASP A 280 -29.04 -11.02 -3.26
CA ASP A 280 -28.22 -12.12 -3.79
C ASP A 280 -27.02 -11.66 -4.64
N LYS A 281 -26.56 -10.42 -4.44
CA LYS A 281 -25.30 -9.90 -5.01
C LYS A 281 -24.15 -10.00 -4.00
N ARG A 282 -24.09 -11.14 -3.31
CA ARG A 282 -23.08 -11.42 -2.29
C ARG A 282 -21.69 -11.67 -2.90
N ARG A 283 -20.65 -11.21 -2.22
CA ARG A 283 -19.24 -11.48 -2.57
C ARG A 283 -18.72 -12.72 -1.86
N PHE A 284 -19.38 -13.14 -0.78
CA PHE A 284 -19.13 -14.42 -0.14
C PHE A 284 -20.35 -15.33 -0.22
N GLU A 285 -20.08 -16.60 -0.50
CA GLU A 285 -21.08 -17.64 -0.39
C GLU A 285 -21.20 -18.09 1.08
N PRO A 286 -22.42 -18.33 1.62
CA PRO A 286 -22.63 -18.79 2.99
C PRO A 286 -21.76 -20.01 3.38
N GLU A 287 -21.49 -20.90 2.43
CA GLU A 287 -20.67 -22.09 2.60
C GLU A 287 -19.20 -21.74 2.92
N GLN A 288 -18.71 -20.57 2.50
CA GLN A 288 -17.36 -20.09 2.79
C GLN A 288 -17.17 -19.65 4.24
N PHE A 289 -18.26 -19.45 4.98
CA PHE A 289 -18.24 -19.17 6.42
C PHE A 289 -18.43 -20.42 7.28
N SER A 290 -18.65 -21.57 6.65
CA SER A 290 -18.85 -22.85 7.33
C SER A 290 -17.56 -23.66 7.35
N TRP A 291 -17.09 -24.01 8.55
CA TRP A 291 -16.00 -24.97 8.73
C TRP A 291 -16.58 -26.34 9.09
N ALA A 292 -16.25 -27.36 8.30
CA ALA A 292 -16.47 -28.76 8.65
C ALA A 292 -15.26 -29.25 9.45
N GLY A 293 -15.39 -29.39 10.77
CA GLY A 293 -14.39 -30.03 11.62
C GLY A 293 -14.84 -31.42 12.04
N ILE A 294 -13.93 -32.40 12.08
CA ILE A 294 -14.16 -33.67 12.78
C ILE A 294 -13.55 -33.52 14.18
N ALA A 295 -14.34 -33.80 15.22
CA ALA A 295 -13.82 -33.79 16.60
C ALA A 295 -12.72 -34.85 16.74
N PRO A 296 -11.60 -34.57 17.44
CA PRO A 296 -10.58 -35.58 17.70
C PRO A 296 -11.20 -36.74 18.50
N GLY A 297 -11.37 -37.91 17.86
CA GLY A 297 -11.93 -39.11 18.47
C GLY A 297 -13.24 -39.63 17.88
N GLU A 298 -13.89 -38.92 16.93
CA GLU A 298 -15.10 -39.40 16.26
C GLU A 298 -14.84 -39.82 14.81
N ALA A 299 -15.37 -40.99 14.43
CA ALA A 299 -15.11 -41.60 13.12
C ALA A 299 -15.96 -41.03 11.96
N SER A 300 -16.99 -40.24 12.25
CA SER A 300 -17.77 -39.51 11.25
C SER A 300 -18.75 -38.57 11.93
N GLY A 301 -18.34 -37.34 12.20
CA GLY A 301 -19.20 -36.29 12.72
C GLY A 301 -18.71 -34.96 12.17
N THR A 302 -19.48 -34.37 11.25
CA THR A 302 -19.23 -33.02 10.76
C THR A 302 -19.70 -32.05 11.84
N THR A 303 -18.78 -31.50 12.63
CA THR A 303 -19.08 -30.38 13.51
C THR A 303 -19.03 -29.11 12.68
N ILE A 304 -20.20 -28.51 12.45
CA ILE A 304 -20.31 -27.18 11.86
C ILE A 304 -20.09 -26.17 12.99
N ILE A 305 -18.92 -25.54 13.02
CA ILE A 305 -18.70 -24.39 13.89
C ILE A 305 -19.35 -23.19 13.22
N GLN A 306 -20.52 -22.76 13.70
CA GLN A 306 -21.10 -21.48 13.29
C GLN A 306 -20.25 -20.36 13.88
N ILE A 307 -19.45 -19.70 13.04
CA ILE A 307 -18.78 -18.46 13.41
C ILE A 307 -19.86 -17.40 13.55
N GLY A 308 -20.37 -17.18 14.77
CA GLY A 308 -21.14 -15.99 15.16
C GLY A 308 -22.17 -15.49 14.14
N TYR A 309 -22.82 -16.39 13.41
CA TYR A 309 -23.81 -16.05 12.41
C TYR A 309 -24.99 -15.43 13.14
N THR A 310 -25.15 -14.11 13.03
CA THR A 310 -26.39 -13.45 13.38
C THR A 310 -27.24 -13.46 12.11
N PRO A 311 -28.25 -14.35 12.00
CA PRO A 311 -29.16 -14.37 10.84
C PRO A 311 -29.92 -13.05 10.66
N GLN A 312 -29.92 -12.20 11.69
CA GLN A 312 -30.51 -10.88 11.67
C GLN A 312 -29.40 -9.86 11.54
N LEU A 313 -29.20 -9.43 10.29
CA LEU A 313 -28.37 -8.29 9.97
C LEU A 313 -28.89 -7.06 10.74
N PRO A 314 -28.02 -6.26 11.38
CA PRO A 314 -28.46 -5.11 12.14
C PRO A 314 -29.16 -4.10 11.24
N GLU A 315 -30.33 -3.61 11.67
CA GLU A 315 -31.03 -2.51 10.98
C GLU A 315 -30.21 -1.23 11.08
N ALA A 316 -30.12 -0.50 9.97
CA ALA A 316 -29.39 0.76 9.90
C ALA A 316 -30.06 1.82 10.78
N LYS A 317 -29.50 2.08 11.97
CA LYS A 317 -30.06 3.03 12.94
C LYS A 317 -29.91 4.50 12.53
N SER A 318 -28.99 4.83 11.61
CA SER A 318 -28.87 6.18 11.04
C SER A 318 -28.10 6.17 9.71
N SER A 319 -28.40 7.12 8.82
CA SER A 319 -27.69 7.32 7.55
C SER A 319 -26.96 8.67 7.57
N ARG A 320 -25.72 8.67 8.06
CA ARG A 320 -24.85 9.85 7.93
C ARG A 320 -23.90 9.65 6.75
N LEU A 321 -23.89 10.63 5.84
CA LEU A 321 -22.89 10.77 4.79
C LEU A 321 -21.77 11.65 5.34
N TYR A 322 -20.52 11.22 5.21
CA TYR A 322 -19.38 12.01 5.66
C TYR A 322 -18.31 12.05 4.57
N SER A 323 -18.04 13.24 4.05
CA SER A 323 -16.96 13.56 3.13
C SER A 323 -16.16 14.73 3.70
N GLU A 324 -14.90 14.51 4.06
CA GLU A 324 -14.03 15.57 4.59
C GLU A 324 -13.09 16.10 3.50
N HIS A 325 -13.12 17.42 3.28
CA HIS A 325 -12.33 18.09 2.25
C HIS A 325 -10.97 18.56 2.78
N LEU A 326 -9.89 18.19 2.11
CA LEU A 326 -8.56 18.76 2.35
C LEU A 326 -8.45 20.13 1.65
N PHE A 327 -8.25 21.18 2.45
CA PHE A 327 -7.77 22.47 1.93
C PHE A 327 -6.28 22.36 1.61
N THR A 328 -5.96 22.39 0.32
CA THR A 328 -4.60 22.67 -0.14
C THR A 328 -4.35 24.17 0.05
N ALA A 329 -3.34 24.51 0.84
CA ALA A 329 -2.94 25.88 1.14
C ALA A 329 -2.57 26.64 -0.14
N PHE A 330 -3.51 27.40 -0.69
CA PHE A 330 -3.26 28.61 -1.44
C PHE A 330 -4.34 29.63 -1.03
N LYS A 331 -3.87 30.71 -0.41
CA LYS A 331 -4.56 31.98 -0.13
C LYS A 331 -6.03 32.03 -0.57
N ASP A 332 -6.96 31.82 0.37
CA ASP A 332 -7.81 32.92 0.82
C ASP A 332 -8.63 32.50 2.05
N ILE A 333 -8.72 33.45 2.97
CA ILE A 333 -9.44 33.38 4.24
C ILE A 333 -10.93 33.54 3.94
N SER A 334 -11.76 32.63 4.46
CA SER A 334 -13.15 32.79 4.93
C SER A 334 -14.10 31.67 4.47
N LEU A 335 -14.51 30.82 5.40
CA LEU A 335 -15.90 30.33 5.61
C LEU A 335 -15.88 29.09 6.51
N ILE A 336 -15.94 29.34 7.82
CA ILE A 336 -16.50 28.39 8.79
C ILE A 336 -18.00 28.31 8.47
N LYS A 337 -18.51 27.16 8.03
CA LYS A 337 -19.96 26.88 8.05
C LYS A 337 -20.26 25.84 9.11
N ARG A 338 -20.96 26.33 10.13
CA ARG A 338 -21.54 25.60 11.25
C ARG A 338 -22.53 24.54 10.76
N LEU A 339 -22.51 23.40 11.45
CA LEU A 339 -23.58 22.42 11.51
C LEU A 339 -24.92 23.12 11.79
N ALA A 340 -25.88 22.97 10.88
CA ALA A 340 -27.29 23.11 11.21
C ALA A 340 -27.81 21.70 11.47
N VAL A 341 -28.13 21.42 12.72
CA VAL A 341 -28.99 20.31 13.12
C VAL A 341 -30.40 20.79 12.82
N GLU A 342 -31.06 20.23 11.81
CA GLU A 342 -32.51 20.27 11.74
C GLU A 342 -33.01 19.13 12.62
N ASP A 343 -33.40 19.48 13.84
CA ASP A 343 -34.34 18.72 14.64
C ASP A 343 -35.66 18.64 13.87
N ASP A 344 -36.14 17.43 13.60
CA ASP A 344 -37.54 17.19 13.35
C ASP A 344 -38.03 16.11 14.33
N LEU A 345 -38.30 16.56 15.55
CA LEU A 345 -39.22 15.92 16.49
C LEU A 345 -40.63 16.39 16.13
N GLY A 346 -41.34 15.60 15.32
CA GLY A 346 -42.79 15.73 15.14
C GLY A 346 -43.53 14.86 16.15
N LEU A 347 -44.24 15.52 17.08
CA LEU A 347 -45.35 14.97 17.85
C LEU A 347 -46.56 14.69 16.95
#